data_AF-A0A952BI96-F1
#
_entry.id   AF-A0A952BI96-F1
#
_cell.length_a   1.000
_cell.length_b   1.000
_cell.length_c   1.000
_cell.angle_alpha   90.00
_cell.angle_beta   90.00
_cell.angle_gamma   90.00
#
_symmetry.space_group_name_H-M   'P 1'
#
loop_
_entity.id
_entity.type
_entity.pdbx_description
1 polymer ?
#
loop_
_entity_poly.entity_id
_entity_poly.type
_entity_poly.pdbx_seq_one_letter_code
_entity_poly.pdbx_strand_id
1 'polypeptide(L)'
;MFDQLALATVMVVLTVLMHGAGIAMLARVLRFDPSKTEAHHHFSLRHAVLILAIVLALFTLHGIENWLYGAVYLLLGAVADLEAAAYYSTITYAGIGFDDADMVKR
;
A
#
# COMPACT_ATOMS: atom_id res chain seq x y z
N MET A 1 10.29 2.92 -24.18
CA MET A 1 10.74 1.73 -23.43
C MET A 1 11.64 2.10 -22.26
N PHE A 2 12.80 2.73 -22.46
CA PHE A 2 13.67 3.13 -21.33
C PHE A 2 13.00 4.11 -20.36
N ASP A 3 12.24 5.09 -20.85
CA ASP A 3 11.53 6.06 -20.00
C ASP A 3 10.49 5.40 -19.09
N GLN A 4 9.78 4.39 -19.60
CA GLN A 4 8.79 3.63 -18.84
C GLN A 4 9.45 2.81 -17.73
N LEU A 5 10.59 2.17 -18.02
CA LEU A 5 11.37 1.41 -17.04
C LEU A 5 11.97 2.33 -15.96
N ALA A 6 12.47 3.50 -16.36
CA ALA A 6 12.99 4.49 -15.43
C ALA A 6 11.87 4.99 -14.48
N LEU A 7 10.71 5.34 -15.03
CA LEU A 7 9.55 5.76 -14.24
C LEU A 7 9.08 4.66 -13.28
N ALA A 8 8.95 3.42 -13.77
CA ALA A 8 8.58 2.29 -12.93
C ALA A 8 9.57 2.05 -11.79
N THR A 9 10.88 2.18 -12.07
CA THR A 9 11.92 2.05 -11.04
C THR A 9 11.81 3.15 -9.99
N VAL A 10 11.59 4.40 -10.40
CA VAL A 10 11.37 5.52 -9.47
C VAL A 10 10.15 5.26 -8.59
N MET A 11 9.05 4.78 -9.18
CA MET A 11 7.84 4.43 -8.45
C MET A 11 8.10 3.34 -7.40
N VAL A 12 8.79 2.27 -7.77
CA VAL A 12 9.17 1.20 -6.85
C VAL A 12 10.02 1.73 -5.69
N VAL A 13 11.05 2.52 -5.98
CA VAL A 13 11.92 3.09 -4.93
C VAL A 13 11.11 3.98 -4.00
N LEU A 14 10.26 4.85 -4.55
CA LEU A 14 9.41 5.75 -3.77
C LEU A 14 8.45 4.98 -2.88
N THR A 15 7.75 3.97 -3.39
CA THR A 15 6.83 3.17 -2.57
C THR A 15 7.55 2.33 -1.54
N VAL A 16 8.72 1.74 -1.84
CA VAL A 16 9.54 1.03 -0.84
C VAL A 16 9.97 1.95 0.30
N LEU A 17 10.37 3.19 -0.02
CA LEU A 17 10.74 4.18 1.00
C LEU A 17 9.54 4.62 1.85
N MET A 18 8.39 4.89 1.22
CA MET A 18 7.15 5.22 1.94
C MET A 18 6.72 4.07 2.84
N HIS A 19 6.75 2.85 2.33
CA HIS A 19 6.37 1.64 3.06
C HIS A 19 7.26 1.44 4.30
N GLY A 20 8.58 1.49 4.09
CA GLY A 20 9.57 1.38 5.16
C GLY A 20 9.42 2.48 6.21
N ALA A 21 9.17 3.73 5.78
CA ALA A 21 8.93 4.85 6.69
C ALA A 21 7.65 4.66 7.51
N GLY A 22 6.56 4.20 6.89
CA GLY A 22 5.29 3.91 7.56
C GLY A 22 5.42 2.81 8.61
N ILE A 23 6.10 1.70 8.28
CA ILE A 23 6.40 0.64 9.25
C ILE A 23 7.29 1.16 10.39
N ALA A 24 8.35 1.91 10.07
CA ALA A 24 9.25 2.45 11.09
C ALA A 24 8.54 3.45 12.02
N MET A 25 7.59 4.23 11.50
CA MET A 25 6.74 5.10 12.31
C MET A 25 5.81 4.29 13.21
N LEU A 26 5.16 3.25 12.67
CA LEU A 26 4.28 2.38 13.43
C LEU A 26 5.02 1.68 14.57
N ALA A 27 6.22 1.14 14.31
CA ALA A 27 7.06 0.51 15.31
C ALA A 27 7.46 1.47 16.45
N ARG A 28 7.75 2.75 16.12
CA ARG A 28 8.04 3.78 17.12
C ARG A 28 6.81 4.13 17.97
N VAL A 29 5.65 4.31 17.34
CA VAL A 29 4.38 4.64 18.05
C VAL A 29 4.00 3.51 19.00
N LEU A 30 4.19 2.26 18.58
CA LEU A 30 3.91 1.08 19.39
C LEU A 30 4.92 0.83 20.52
N ARG A 31 5.96 1.68 20.65
CA ARG A 31 7.07 1.51 21.61
C ARG A 31 7.62 0.09 21.60
N PHE A 32 7.87 -0.46 20.41
CA PHE A 32 8.27 -1.85 20.24
C PHE A 32 9.56 -2.14 21.02
N ASP A 33 9.43 -2.76 22.20
CA ASP A 33 10.51 -3.27 23.03
C ASP A 33 10.52 -4.79 22.86
N PRO A 34 11.33 -5.34 21.93
CA PRO A 34 11.35 -6.77 21.63
C PRO A 34 11.72 -7.64 22.84
N SER A 35 12.20 -7.04 23.94
CA SER A 35 12.56 -7.73 25.18
C SER A 35 11.40 -7.92 26.18
N LYS A 36 10.24 -7.28 25.95
CA LYS A 36 9.08 -7.32 26.88
C LYS A 36 7.87 -8.12 26.37
N THR A 37 8.04 -8.86 25.28
CA THR A 37 6.97 -9.66 24.66
C THR A 37 6.67 -10.96 25.43
N GLU A 38 7.33 -11.21 26.56
CA GLU A 38 7.06 -12.36 27.41
C GLU A 38 6.01 -12.03 28.49
N ALA A 39 4.97 -12.87 28.49
CA ALA A 39 3.86 -12.95 29.43
C ALA A 39 2.76 -11.86 29.26
N HIS A 40 1.60 -12.26 28.74
CA HIS A 40 0.43 -12.65 29.54
C HIS A 40 -0.69 -13.07 28.57
N HIS A 41 -0.94 -14.37 28.51
CA HIS A 41 -2.14 -14.93 27.89
C HIS A 41 -3.36 -14.33 28.62
N HIS A 42 -4.14 -13.48 27.96
CA HIS A 42 -5.58 -13.25 28.10
C HIS A 42 -5.97 -12.27 26.98
N PHE A 43 -6.84 -12.69 26.07
CA PHE A 43 -7.30 -11.88 24.92
C PHE A 43 -8.13 -10.68 25.42
N SER A 44 -7.46 -9.60 25.81
CA SER A 44 -8.13 -8.39 26.31
C SER A 44 -8.62 -7.53 25.14
N LEU A 45 -9.72 -6.80 25.32
CA LEU A 45 -10.22 -5.80 24.37
C LEU A 45 -9.13 -4.81 23.91
N ARG A 46 -8.18 -4.47 24.79
CA ARG A 46 -7.06 -3.58 24.46
C ARG A 46 -6.14 -4.15 23.38
N HIS A 47 -5.84 -5.44 23.46
CA HIS A 47 -5.03 -6.14 22.46
C HIS A 47 -5.76 -6.21 21.11
N ALA A 48 -7.07 -6.47 21.11
CA ALA A 48 -7.89 -6.47 19.90
C ALA A 48 -7.92 -5.09 19.22
N VAL A 49 -8.11 -4.01 19.99
CA VAL A 49 -8.08 -2.63 19.48
C VAL A 49 -6.71 -2.28 18.91
N LEU A 50 -5.62 -2.71 19.55
CA LEU A 50 -4.27 -2.48 19.05
C LEU A 50 -4.02 -3.14 17.70
N ILE A 51 -4.40 -4.41 17.55
CA ILE A 51 -4.29 -5.14 16.29
C ILE A 51 -5.11 -4.44 15.21
N LEU A 52 -6.35 -4.04 15.52
CA LEU A 52 -7.20 -3.34 14.56
C LEU A 52 -6.58 -2.00 14.13
N ALA A 53 -6.00 -1.24 15.06
CA ALA A 53 -5.31 0.01 14.74
C ALA A 53 -4.10 -0.23 13.82
N ILE A 54 -3.33 -1.30 14.05
CA ILE A 54 -2.20 -1.70 13.19
C ILE A 54 -2.69 -2.06 11.78
N VAL A 55 -3.72 -2.90 11.68
CA VAL A 55 -4.29 -3.32 10.40
C VAL A 55 -4.81 -2.10 9.62
N LEU A 56 -5.53 -1.19 10.28
CA LEU A 56 -6.03 0.03 9.65
C LEU A 56 -4.88 0.96 9.21
N ALA A 57 -3.84 1.13 10.04
CA ALA A 57 -2.69 1.95 9.68
C ALA A 57 -1.95 1.39 8.45
N LEU A 58 -1.72 0.08 8.41
CA LEU A 58 -1.11 -0.58 7.26
C LEU A 58 -2.03 -0.52 6.04
N PHE A 59 -3.34 -0.70 6.19
CA PHE A 59 -4.29 -0.56 5.10
C PHE A 59 -4.27 0.86 4.51
N THR A 60 -4.24 1.89 5.35
CA THR A 60 -4.11 3.29 4.91
C THR A 60 -2.78 3.54 4.19
N LEU A 61 -1.66 3.02 4.72
CA LEU A 61 -0.34 3.15 4.09
C LEU A 61 -0.33 2.55 2.67
N HIS A 62 -0.80 1.31 2.51
CA HIS A 62 -0.93 0.69 1.20
C HIS A 62 -1.92 1.43 0.30
N GLY A 63 -3.01 1.97 0.87
CA GLY A 63 -3.94 2.84 0.16
C GLY A 63 -3.22 4.03 -0.47
N ILE A 64 -2.38 4.74 0.28
CA ILE A 64 -1.60 5.87 -0.23
C ILE A 64 -0.64 5.43 -1.34
N GLU A 65 0.04 4.30 -1.16
CA GLU A 65 0.95 3.73 -2.18
C GLU A 65 0.20 3.37 -3.48
N ASN A 66 -0.99 2.78 -3.37
CA ASN A 66 -1.84 2.46 -4.51
C ASN A 66 -2.36 3.73 -5.21
N TRP A 67 -2.78 4.73 -4.44
CA TRP A 67 -3.24 6.00 -5.00
C TRP A 67 -2.13 6.73 -5.76
N LEU A 68 -0.86 6.59 -5.33
CA LEU A 68 0.28 7.13 -6.07
C LEU A 68 0.42 6.48 -7.46
N TYR A 69 0.27 5.15 -7.56
CA TYR A 69 0.24 4.46 -8.86
C TYR A 69 -0.96 4.88 -9.71
N GLY A 70 -2.15 4.94 -9.12
CA GLY A 70 -3.35 5.44 -9.81
C GLY A 70 -3.18 6.85 -10.36
N ALA A 71 -2.57 7.76 -9.59
CA ALA A 71 -2.25 9.11 -10.03
C ALA A 71 -1.31 9.13 -11.24
N VAL A 72 -0.27 8.27 -11.26
CA VAL A 72 0.61 8.13 -12.43
C VAL A 72 -0.15 7.61 -13.65
N TYR A 73 -1.06 6.65 -13.49
CA TYR A 73 -1.88 6.15 -14.60
C TYR A 73 -2.75 7.27 -15.21
N LEU A 74 -3.37 8.09 -14.37
CA LEU A 74 -4.14 9.26 -14.81
C LEU A 74 -3.28 10.30 -15.51
N LEU A 75 -2.13 10.66 -14.94
CA LEU A 75 -1.23 11.67 -15.51
C LEU A 75 -0.68 11.26 -16.88
N LEU A 76 -0.48 9.97 -17.10
CA LEU A 76 -0.05 9.44 -18.39
C LEU A 76 -1.20 9.22 -19.38
N GLY A 77 -2.45 9.40 -18.95
CA GLY A 77 -3.64 9.06 -19.75
C GLY A 77 -3.72 7.56 -20.07
N ALA A 78 -3.17 6.71 -19.20
CA ALA A 78 -3.11 5.26 -19.40
C ALA A 78 -4.45 4.57 -19.16
N VAL A 79 -5.35 5.21 -18.41
CA VAL A 79 -6.70 4.73 -18.07
C VAL A 79 -7.72 5.87 -18.24
N ALA A 80 -9.01 5.51 -18.35
CA ALA A 80 -10.06 6.46 -18.70
C ALA A 80 -10.33 7.51 -17.61
N ASP A 81 -10.40 7.08 -16.34
CA ASP A 81 -10.80 7.91 -15.23
C ASP A 81 -10.22 7.42 -13.89
N LEU A 82 -10.61 8.11 -12.81
CA LEU A 82 -10.15 7.82 -11.45
C LEU A 82 -10.63 6.47 -10.94
N GLU A 83 -11.83 6.02 -11.34
CA GLU A 83 -12.37 4.73 -10.93
C GLU A 83 -11.52 3.61 -11.52
N ALA A 84 -11.24 3.67 -12.83
CA ALA A 84 -10.34 2.77 -13.51
C ALA A 84 -8.94 2.80 -12.88
N ALA A 85 -8.38 3.99 -12.63
CA ALA A 85 -7.05 4.12 -12.04
C ALA A 85 -6.93 3.47 -10.65
N ALA A 86 -7.93 3.69 -9.79
CA ALA A 86 -7.99 3.10 -8.46
C ALA A 86 -8.20 1.58 -8.52
N TYR A 87 -9.06 1.10 -9.42
CA TYR A 87 -9.31 -0.31 -9.65
C TYR A 87 -8.04 -1.04 -10.10
N TYR A 88 -7.41 -0.59 -11.20
CA TYR A 88 -6.21 -1.21 -11.76
C TYR A 88 -5.05 -1.22 -10.78
N SER A 89 -4.79 -0.09 -10.11
CA SER A 89 -3.72 -0.05 -9.11
C SER A 89 -3.94 -1.06 -7.99
N THR A 90 -5.18 -1.16 -7.48
CA THR A 90 -5.49 -2.03 -6.34
C THR A 90 -5.38 -3.51 -6.69
N ILE A 91 -5.93 -3.95 -7.84
CA ILE A 91 -5.86 -5.36 -8.24
C ILE A 91 -4.45 -5.80 -8.63
N THR A 92 -3.63 -4.86 -9.15
CA THR A 92 -2.21 -5.10 -9.43
C THR A 92 -1.45 -5.32 -8.12
N TYR A 93 -1.64 -4.41 -7.16
CA TYR A 93 -1.04 -4.51 -5.83
C TYR A 93 -1.45 -5.82 -5.12
N ALA A 94 -2.73 -6.20 -5.22
CA ALA A 94 -3.24 -7.43 -4.61
C ALA A 94 -2.77 -8.72 -5.31
N GLY A 95 -2.07 -8.63 -6.44
CA GLY A 95 -1.62 -9.78 -7.21
C GLY A 95 -2.76 -10.57 -7.88
N ILE A 96 -3.95 -9.97 -8.01
CA ILE A 96 -5.11 -10.59 -8.67
C ILE A 96 -4.90 -10.62 -10.19
N GLY A 97 -4.32 -9.54 -10.74
CA GLY A 97 -4.14 -9.37 -12.19
C GLY A 97 -5.43 -8.98 -12.92
N PHE A 98 -5.31 -8.69 -14.20
CA PHE A 98 -6.40 -8.33 -15.13
C PHE A 98 -5.99 -8.69 -16.55
N ASP A 99 -6.99 -8.77 -17.45
CA ASP A 99 -6.75 -8.90 -18.89
C ASP A 99 -6.51 -7.52 -19.51
N ASP A 100 -5.64 -7.45 -20.52
CA ASP A 100 -5.35 -6.22 -21.27
C ASP A 100 -6.62 -5.67 -21.96
N ALA A 101 -7.58 -6.55 -22.27
CA ALA A 101 -8.89 -6.18 -22.80
C ALA A 101 -9.68 -5.29 -21.83
N ASP A 102 -9.47 -5.44 -20.51
CA ASP A 102 -10.17 -4.61 -19.53
C ASP A 102 -9.58 -3.19 -19.51
N MET A 103 -8.27 -3.02 -19.70
CA MET A 103 -7.60 -1.70 -19.75
C MET A 103 -8.09 -0.81 -20.91
N VAL A 104 -8.57 -1.42 -22.00
CA VAL A 104 -8.99 -0.72 -23.22
C VAL A 104 -10.49 -0.38 -23.22
N LYS A 105 -11.28 -0.98 -22.32
CA LYS A 105 -12.71 -0.66 -22.17
C LYS A 105 -12.84 0.76 -21.61
N ARG A 106 -13.12 1.70 -22.51
CA ARG A 106 -13.52 3.08 -22.21
C ARG A 106 -14.99 3.17 -21.85
#